data_AF-A0A225D9E3-F1
#
_entry.id   AF-A0A225D9E3-F1
#
_cell.length_a   1.000
_cell.length_b   1.000
_cell.length_c   1.000
_cell.angle_alpha   90.00
_cell.angle_beta   90.00
_cell.angle_gamma   90.00
#
_symmetry.space_group_name_H-M   'P 1'
#
loop_
_entity.id
_entity.type
_entity.pdbx_description
1 polymer ?
#
loop_
_entity_poly.entity_id
_entity_poly.type
_entity_poly.pdbx_seq_one_letter_code
_entity_poly.pdbx_strand_id
1 'polypeptide(L)'
;MSITVELRPTPPDPPGPPAVSRFEYDLLRILRFLLGHMPAEQAKKAIETKYTAPPPCLSRTCVRLARDMMAKGLVLFLVRSGGWRRDRYLRGNQPVEGRVWDRLPLDERRLTFSRHALGFVFWLAADRATTPAEAWDAPAEELTPGDELFFALALDALRSPATQDTAAALSGKAAFARNPLCWLMHPADFATPDDPAPPAFDPCSTGTRAAILDCLQQYLAQRWVRGERAKGQIGDWKRMRQQGRAEAAALSAYLSAAERHARPDLARFILRAASVILGGGGEISPAFWTGGLHGSGPPRLADRLETQRAALALPRQVETLQRWNRKAQAVGYFDEEYPASQMWKAEWEAARGDELAARARRALDALEPLRTG
;
A
#
# COMPACT_ATOMS: atom_id res chain seq x y z
N MET A 1 48.80 -56.59 10.72
CA MET A 1 48.35 -55.26 10.26
C MET A 1 47.02 -54.96 10.93
N SER A 2 47.02 -54.17 12.00
CA SER A 2 45.79 -53.71 12.66
C SER A 2 45.34 -52.41 11.99
N ILE A 3 44.11 -52.41 11.47
CA ILE A 3 43.47 -51.22 10.90
C ILE A 3 42.73 -50.54 12.05
N THR A 4 43.31 -49.45 12.56
CA THR A 4 42.66 -48.57 13.54
C THR A 4 41.67 -47.70 12.77
N VAL A 5 40.37 -47.97 12.94
CA VAL A 5 39.30 -47.14 12.38
C VAL A 5 39.16 -45.90 13.27
N GLU A 6 39.72 -44.77 12.83
CA GLU A 6 39.44 -43.46 13.44
C GLU A 6 37.96 -43.12 13.23
N LEU A 7 37.17 -43.25 14.29
CA LEU A 7 35.80 -42.75 14.32
C LEU A 7 35.86 -41.23 14.21
N ARG A 8 35.30 -40.70 13.10
CA ARG A 8 35.12 -39.25 12.94
C ARG A 8 34.34 -38.70 14.14
N PRO A 9 34.76 -37.56 14.72
CA PRO A 9 34.03 -36.94 15.81
C PRO A 9 32.61 -36.62 15.35
N THR A 10 31.63 -37.02 16.16
CA THR A 10 30.22 -36.71 15.96
C THR A 10 30.07 -35.19 15.89
N PRO A 11 29.42 -34.62 14.86
CA PRO A 11 29.18 -33.19 14.82
C PRO A 11 28.43 -32.76 16.08
N PRO A 12 28.73 -31.58 16.66
CA PRO A 12 28.04 -31.10 17.85
C PRO A 12 26.54 -31.04 17.58
N ASP A 13 25.74 -31.47 18.56
CA ASP A 13 24.28 -31.39 18.46
C ASP A 13 23.87 -29.96 18.08
N PRO A 14 22.92 -29.80 17.14
CA PRO A 14 22.47 -28.48 16.75
C PRO A 14 21.97 -27.74 17.99
N PRO A 15 22.35 -26.46 18.18
CA PRO A 15 21.93 -25.70 19.35
C PRO A 15 20.40 -25.76 19.45
N GLY A 16 19.89 -26.06 20.66
CA GLY A 16 18.46 -26.11 20.93
C GLY A 16 17.76 -24.79 20.54
N PRO A 17 16.42 -24.81 20.39
CA PRO A 17 15.68 -23.63 19.96
C PRO A 17 15.98 -22.45 20.90
N PRO A 18 16.23 -21.24 20.35
CA PRO A 18 16.59 -20.09 21.15
C PRO A 18 15.49 -19.77 22.17
N ALA A 19 15.87 -19.68 23.45
CA ALA A 19 14.95 -19.29 24.52
C ALA A 19 14.74 -17.77 24.53
N VAL A 20 13.49 -17.34 24.73
CA VAL A 20 13.09 -15.94 24.93
C VAL A 20 12.10 -15.85 26.08
N SER A 21 11.99 -14.68 26.71
CA SER A 21 10.99 -14.42 27.76
C SER A 21 9.57 -14.45 27.19
N ARG A 22 8.56 -14.49 28.08
CA ARG A 22 7.15 -14.45 27.67
C ARG A 22 6.79 -13.18 26.90
N PHE A 23 7.27 -12.03 27.35
CA PHE A 23 7.06 -10.74 26.68
C PHE A 23 7.63 -10.76 25.26
N GLU A 24 8.87 -11.22 25.11
CA GLU A 24 9.54 -11.30 23.81
C GLU A 24 8.86 -12.31 22.88
N TYR A 25 8.34 -13.41 23.42
CA TYR A 25 7.54 -14.35 22.66
C TYR A 25 6.28 -13.68 22.09
N ASP A 26 5.54 -12.93 22.91
CA ASP A 26 4.34 -12.20 22.43
C ASP A 26 4.71 -11.08 21.43
N LEU A 27 5.82 -10.37 21.63
CA LEU A 27 6.38 -9.41 20.67
C LEU A 27 6.66 -10.07 19.31
N LEU A 28 7.36 -11.21 19.29
CA LEU A 28 7.65 -11.94 18.06
C LEU A 28 6.36 -12.47 17.39
N ARG A 29 5.34 -12.85 18.17
CA ARG A 29 4.03 -13.24 17.61
C ARG A 29 3.33 -12.06 16.94
N ILE A 30 3.32 -10.89 17.59
CA ILE A 30 2.77 -9.66 17.00
C ILE A 30 3.51 -9.35 15.70
N LEU A 31 4.84 -9.38 15.70
CA LEU A 31 5.62 -9.16 14.48
C LEU A 31 5.28 -10.15 13.35
N ARG A 32 5.11 -11.45 13.64
CA ARG A 32 4.66 -12.43 12.64
C ARG A 32 3.30 -12.07 12.05
N PHE A 33 2.37 -11.61 12.88
CA PHE A 33 1.05 -11.18 12.44
C PHE A 33 1.12 -9.93 11.56
N LEU A 34 1.88 -8.90 11.97
CA LEU A 34 2.06 -7.68 11.18
C LEU A 34 2.71 -7.96 9.81
N LEU A 35 3.55 -9.00 9.71
CA LEU A 35 4.16 -9.46 8.45
C LEU A 35 3.25 -10.42 7.64
N GLY A 36 2.01 -10.67 8.08
CA GLY A 36 1.06 -11.54 7.39
C GLY A 36 1.38 -13.04 7.48
N HIS A 37 2.17 -13.45 8.48
CA HIS A 37 2.55 -14.85 8.72
C HIS A 37 1.75 -15.53 9.84
N MET A 38 0.74 -14.84 10.37
CA MET A 38 -0.17 -15.34 11.40
C MET A 38 -1.55 -14.68 11.22
N PRO A 39 -2.67 -15.41 11.38
CA PRO A 39 -4.00 -14.82 11.33
C PRO A 39 -4.28 -13.92 12.54
N ALA A 40 -5.14 -12.91 12.37
CA ALA A 40 -5.41 -11.90 13.39
C ALA A 40 -5.92 -12.46 14.72
N GLU A 41 -6.78 -13.47 14.70
CA GLU A 41 -7.33 -14.09 15.91
C GLU A 41 -6.25 -14.62 16.86
N GLN A 42 -5.14 -15.10 16.30
CA GLN A 42 -4.02 -15.63 17.10
C GLN A 42 -3.13 -14.51 17.69
N ALA A 43 -3.19 -13.31 17.12
CA ALA A 43 -2.42 -12.16 17.56
C ALA A 43 -3.21 -11.22 18.46
N LYS A 44 -4.54 -11.19 18.34
CA LYS A 44 -5.45 -10.35 19.12
C LYS A 44 -5.13 -10.38 20.61
N LYS A 45 -5.04 -11.58 21.19
CA LYS A 45 -4.70 -11.74 22.61
C LYS A 45 -3.36 -11.08 22.97
N ALA A 46 -2.34 -11.21 22.12
CA ALA A 46 -1.02 -10.62 22.38
C ALA A 46 -1.07 -9.09 22.31
N ILE A 47 -1.82 -8.53 21.35
CA ILE A 47 -2.00 -7.07 21.16
C ILE A 47 -2.81 -6.45 22.32
N GLU A 48 -3.82 -7.16 22.84
CA GLU A 48 -4.68 -6.66 23.91
C GLU A 48 -4.10 -6.89 25.32
N THR A 49 -3.07 -7.73 25.44
CA THR A 49 -2.41 -8.01 26.72
C THR A 49 -1.56 -6.81 27.12
N LYS A 50 -1.91 -6.18 28.23
CA LYS A 50 -1.10 -5.11 28.83
C LYS A 50 -0.11 -5.72 29.81
N TYR A 51 1.16 -5.33 29.71
CA TYR A 51 2.19 -5.71 30.68
C TYR A 51 2.37 -4.59 31.70
N THR A 52 2.21 -4.89 32.99
CA THR A 52 2.37 -3.89 34.08
C THR A 52 3.80 -3.37 34.20
N ALA A 53 4.78 -4.22 33.91
CA ALA A 53 6.20 -3.89 33.94
C ALA A 53 6.90 -4.57 32.74
N PRO A 54 6.88 -3.96 31.54
CA PRO A 54 7.64 -4.49 30.41
C PRO A 54 9.14 -4.47 30.73
N PRO A 55 9.94 -5.41 30.17
CA PRO A 55 11.37 -5.45 30.43
C PRO A 55 12.04 -4.17 29.90
N PRO A 56 13.06 -3.62 30.59
CA PRO A 56 13.71 -2.36 30.18
C PRO A 56 14.47 -2.49 28.86
N CYS A 57 14.85 -3.71 28.48
CA CYS A 57 15.51 -3.99 27.21
C CYS A 57 15.14 -5.38 26.69
N LEU A 58 15.28 -5.57 25.38
CA LEU A 58 15.14 -6.87 24.73
C LEU A 58 16.44 -7.65 24.82
N SER A 59 16.35 -8.97 24.98
CA SER A 59 17.50 -9.86 24.86
C SER A 59 18.10 -9.78 23.46
N ARG A 60 19.40 -10.02 23.37
CA ARG A 60 20.12 -10.10 22.09
C ARG A 60 19.49 -11.13 21.15
N THR A 61 18.96 -12.22 21.69
CA THR A 61 18.27 -13.28 20.95
C THR A 61 16.99 -12.75 20.30
N CYS A 62 16.13 -12.07 21.05
CA CYS A 62 14.90 -11.48 20.53
C CYS A 62 15.19 -10.44 19.44
N VAL A 63 16.14 -9.52 19.68
CA VAL A 63 16.54 -8.50 18.68
C VAL A 63 17.02 -9.15 17.39
N ARG A 64 17.84 -10.21 17.48
CA ARG A 64 18.30 -10.95 16.31
C ARG A 64 17.15 -11.60 15.55
N LEU A 65 16.22 -12.25 16.25
CA LEU A 65 15.05 -12.88 15.64
C LEU A 65 14.13 -11.85 14.98
N ALA A 66 13.84 -10.74 15.64
CA ALA A 66 13.01 -9.67 15.09
C ALA A 66 13.62 -9.07 13.82
N ARG A 67 14.94 -8.81 13.82
CA ARG A 67 15.67 -8.34 12.63
C ARG A 67 15.59 -9.34 11.47
N ASP A 68 15.83 -10.62 11.75
CA ASP A 68 15.76 -11.68 10.74
C ASP A 68 14.36 -11.80 10.15
N MET A 69 13.32 -11.73 11.00
CA MET A 69 11.93 -11.78 10.59
C MET A 69 11.51 -10.58 9.76
N MET A 70 11.89 -9.36 10.13
CA MET A 70 11.60 -8.16 9.32
C MET A 70 12.31 -8.25 7.95
N ALA A 71 13.61 -8.58 7.95
CA ALA A 71 14.38 -8.68 6.72
C ALA A 71 13.81 -9.73 5.75
N LYS A 72 13.52 -10.94 6.25
CA LYS A 72 12.98 -12.02 5.41
C LYS A 72 11.51 -11.82 5.08
N GLY A 73 10.70 -11.39 6.04
CA GLY A 73 9.25 -11.23 5.89
C GLY A 73 8.89 -10.16 4.86
N LEU A 74 9.53 -8.99 4.92
CA LEU A 74 9.27 -7.93 3.94
C LEU A 74 9.79 -8.27 2.55
N VAL A 75 10.97 -8.89 2.44
CA VAL A 75 11.48 -9.36 1.14
C VAL A 75 10.55 -10.43 0.56
N LEU A 76 10.11 -11.41 1.37
CA LEU A 76 9.17 -12.45 0.94
C LEU A 76 7.84 -11.84 0.49
N PHE A 77 7.35 -10.81 1.19
CA PHE A 77 6.17 -10.06 0.78
C PHE A 77 6.39 -9.37 -0.59
N LEU A 78 7.46 -8.60 -0.77
CA LEU A 78 7.76 -7.91 -2.03
C LEU A 78 7.91 -8.88 -3.20
N VAL A 79 8.58 -10.01 -2.98
CA VAL A 79 8.67 -11.11 -3.95
C VAL A 79 7.26 -11.52 -4.35
N ARG A 80 6.42 -11.95 -3.40
CA ARG A 80 5.04 -12.44 -3.66
C ARG A 80 4.13 -11.39 -4.32
N SER A 81 4.30 -10.12 -3.97
CA SER A 81 3.49 -9.02 -4.50
C SER A 81 3.78 -8.68 -5.96
N GLY A 82 4.92 -9.14 -6.50
CA GLY A 82 5.27 -8.93 -7.91
C GLY A 82 6.77 -8.90 -8.19
N GLY A 83 7.63 -8.81 -7.18
CA GLY A 83 9.08 -8.69 -7.36
C GLY A 83 9.74 -9.84 -8.14
N TRP A 84 9.15 -11.05 -8.10
CA TRP A 84 9.66 -12.21 -8.85
C TRP A 84 9.24 -12.26 -10.32
N ARG A 85 8.26 -11.45 -10.71
CA ARG A 85 7.73 -11.46 -12.07
C ARG A 85 8.70 -10.77 -13.01
N ARG A 86 8.81 -11.28 -14.22
CA ARG A 86 9.47 -10.57 -15.32
C ARG A 86 8.47 -9.56 -15.86
N ASP A 87 8.76 -8.30 -15.63
CA ASP A 87 7.94 -7.17 -16.08
C ASP A 87 8.89 -6.04 -16.51
N ARG A 88 8.39 -5.11 -17.30
CA ARG A 88 9.16 -4.02 -17.91
C ARG A 88 8.90 -2.75 -17.14
N TYR A 89 9.89 -1.98 -16.70
CA TYR A 89 9.71 -0.69 -16.00
C TYR A 89 10.67 0.36 -16.54
N LEU A 90 10.39 1.63 -16.28
CA LEU A 90 11.25 2.72 -16.75
C LEU A 90 12.43 2.96 -15.81
N ARG A 91 13.62 3.12 -16.39
CA ARG A 91 14.85 3.54 -15.73
C ARG A 91 15.59 4.52 -16.62
N GLY A 92 15.77 5.75 -16.15
CA GLY A 92 16.32 6.82 -16.98
C GLY A 92 15.57 6.95 -18.31
N ASN A 93 14.23 6.91 -18.26
CA ASN A 93 13.35 6.98 -19.42
C ASN A 93 13.43 5.79 -20.42
N GLN A 94 14.26 4.79 -20.13
CA GLN A 94 14.38 3.56 -20.93
C GLN A 94 13.59 2.40 -20.31
N PRO A 95 12.83 1.63 -21.10
CA PRO A 95 12.19 0.42 -20.61
C PRO A 95 13.22 -0.68 -20.36
N VAL A 96 13.26 -1.20 -19.13
CA VAL A 96 14.11 -2.33 -18.71
C VAL A 96 13.20 -3.49 -18.29
N GLU A 97 13.40 -4.67 -18.88
CA GLU A 97 12.67 -5.90 -18.57
C GLU A 97 13.46 -6.81 -17.62
N GLY A 98 12.77 -7.51 -16.74
CA GLY A 98 13.35 -8.48 -15.83
C GLY A 98 12.67 -8.47 -14.46
N ARG A 99 13.12 -9.33 -13.56
CA ARG A 99 12.68 -9.28 -12.16
C ARG A 99 13.27 -8.04 -11.50
N VAL A 100 12.68 -7.60 -10.39
CA VAL A 100 13.16 -6.39 -9.70
C VAL A 100 14.64 -6.51 -9.33
N TRP A 101 15.09 -7.71 -8.94
CA TRP A 101 16.48 -7.96 -8.61
C TRP A 101 17.40 -8.29 -9.81
N ASP A 102 16.84 -8.43 -11.01
CA ASP A 102 17.66 -8.53 -12.23
C ASP A 102 17.94 -7.13 -12.78
N ARG A 103 17.00 -6.19 -12.56
CA ARG A 103 17.03 -4.83 -13.15
C ARG A 103 17.67 -3.76 -12.28
N LEU A 104 17.70 -3.95 -10.96
CA LEU A 104 18.19 -2.94 -10.01
C LEU A 104 19.46 -3.41 -9.31
N PRO A 105 20.46 -2.55 -9.09
CA PRO A 105 21.59 -2.91 -8.26
C PRO A 105 21.16 -3.09 -6.78
N LEU A 106 21.99 -3.76 -5.98
CA LEU A 106 21.60 -4.17 -4.63
C LEU A 106 21.38 -2.98 -3.68
N ASP A 107 22.19 -1.95 -3.82
CA ASP A 107 22.10 -0.69 -3.07
C ASP A 107 20.78 0.05 -3.31
N GLU A 108 20.26 0.06 -4.53
CA GLU A 108 18.97 0.66 -4.88
C GLU A 108 17.74 -0.13 -4.41
N ARG A 109 17.92 -1.36 -3.92
CA ARG A 109 16.81 -2.23 -3.47
C ARG A 109 17.00 -2.78 -2.05
N ARG A 110 18.07 -2.37 -1.37
CA ARG A 110 18.36 -2.79 0.00
C ARG A 110 17.34 -2.14 0.94
N LEU A 111 16.64 -2.97 1.71
CA LEU A 111 15.84 -2.49 2.83
C LEU A 111 16.75 -2.23 4.02
N THR A 112 16.75 -0.99 4.49
CA THR A 112 17.27 -0.60 5.80
C THR A 112 16.10 -0.36 6.73
N PHE A 113 16.34 -0.45 8.04
CA PHE A 113 15.36 -0.21 9.08
C PHE A 113 15.96 0.71 10.12
N SER A 114 15.17 1.66 10.61
CA SER A 114 15.53 2.46 11.77
C SER A 114 15.20 1.70 13.07
N ARG A 115 15.46 2.33 14.20
CA ARG A 115 15.01 1.84 15.52
C ARG A 115 13.48 1.84 15.65
N HIS A 116 12.78 2.61 14.83
CA HIS A 116 11.34 2.86 14.97
C HIS A 116 10.50 1.62 14.69
N ALA A 117 10.88 0.79 13.72
CA ALA A 117 10.15 -0.47 13.46
C ALA A 117 10.16 -1.40 14.67
N LEU A 118 11.32 -1.63 15.30
CA LEU A 118 11.41 -2.48 16.50
C LEU A 118 10.78 -1.78 17.72
N GLY A 119 10.96 -0.47 17.87
CA GLY A 119 10.34 0.32 18.93
C GLY A 119 8.83 0.27 18.90
N PHE A 120 8.22 0.31 17.70
CA PHE A 120 6.78 0.14 17.50
C PHE A 120 6.29 -1.22 18.00
N VAL A 121 6.94 -2.31 17.59
CA VAL A 121 6.51 -3.67 17.99
C VAL A 121 6.71 -3.87 19.50
N PHE A 122 7.79 -3.32 20.06
CA PHE A 122 7.99 -3.31 21.51
C PHE A 122 6.84 -2.58 22.23
N TRP A 123 6.50 -1.37 21.79
CA TRP A 123 5.40 -0.60 22.36
C TRP A 123 4.05 -1.33 22.22
N LEU A 124 3.77 -1.87 21.04
CA LEU A 124 2.53 -2.60 20.76
C LEU A 124 2.41 -3.90 21.59
N ALA A 125 3.53 -4.49 22.00
CA ALA A 125 3.56 -5.64 22.91
C ALA A 125 3.46 -5.24 24.39
N ALA A 126 3.88 -4.03 24.74
CA ALA A 126 3.86 -3.52 26.11
C ALA A 126 2.50 -2.93 26.49
N ASP A 127 1.83 -2.27 25.54
CA ASP A 127 0.68 -1.42 25.81
C ASP A 127 -0.42 -1.54 24.76
N ARG A 128 -1.60 -1.02 25.10
CA ARG A 128 -2.77 -1.01 24.21
C ARG A 128 -2.78 0.25 23.37
N ALA A 129 -2.73 0.11 22.05
CA ALA A 129 -2.75 1.24 21.12
C ALA A 129 -3.98 2.15 21.27
N THR A 130 -5.12 1.61 21.72
CA THR A 130 -6.37 2.35 21.91
C THR A 130 -6.41 3.17 23.20
N THR A 131 -5.69 2.74 24.24
CA THR A 131 -5.62 3.41 25.55
C THR A 131 -4.20 3.34 26.10
N PRO A 132 -3.21 3.94 25.40
CA PRO A 132 -1.82 3.81 25.81
C PRO A 132 -1.56 4.63 27.07
N ALA A 133 -0.76 4.08 27.99
CA ALA A 133 -0.14 4.84 29.06
C ALA A 133 0.84 5.89 28.51
N GLU A 134 1.59 5.52 27.46
CA GLU A 134 2.47 6.44 26.73
C GLU A 134 2.21 6.34 25.23
N ALA A 135 1.92 7.49 24.61
CA ALA A 135 1.66 7.56 23.18
C ALA A 135 2.96 7.30 22.39
N TRP A 136 2.98 6.25 21.57
CA TRP A 136 4.04 6.06 20.59
C TRP A 136 3.73 6.83 19.31
N ASP A 137 4.78 7.42 18.73
CA ASP A 137 4.82 7.91 17.36
C ASP A 137 6.28 7.94 16.87
N ALA A 138 6.49 7.98 15.56
CA ALA A 138 7.81 8.18 14.96
C ALA A 138 7.75 9.32 13.94
N PRO A 139 8.71 10.26 13.94
CA PRO A 139 8.78 11.31 12.93
C PRO A 139 8.93 10.69 11.54
N ALA A 140 8.12 11.15 10.60
CA ALA A 140 8.05 10.58 9.25
C ALA A 140 9.36 10.73 8.48
N GLU A 141 10.06 11.84 8.72
CA GLU A 141 11.37 12.18 8.18
C GLU A 141 12.50 11.27 8.67
N GLU A 142 12.31 10.58 9.80
CA GLU A 142 13.27 9.60 10.33
C GLU A 142 13.03 8.18 9.79
N LEU A 143 11.94 7.97 9.05
CA LEU A 143 11.59 6.66 8.52
C LEU A 143 12.41 6.33 7.27
N THR A 144 13.01 5.14 7.30
CA THR A 144 13.64 4.56 6.12
C THR A 144 12.58 3.93 5.21
N PRO A 145 12.87 3.67 3.92
CA PRO A 145 11.94 2.97 3.02
C PRO A 145 11.48 1.60 3.55
N GLY A 146 12.34 0.91 4.32
CA GLY A 146 11.96 -0.35 4.96
C GLY A 146 10.96 -0.16 6.10
N ASP A 147 11.10 0.91 6.89
CA ASP A 147 10.14 1.24 7.95
C ASP A 147 8.79 1.65 7.35
N GLU A 148 8.78 2.42 6.26
CA GLU A 148 7.55 2.81 5.56
C GLU A 148 6.77 1.59 5.07
N LEU A 149 7.46 0.65 4.41
CA LEU A 149 6.85 -0.60 3.97
C LEU A 149 6.35 -1.40 5.18
N PHE A 150 7.15 -1.52 6.23
CA PHE A 150 6.77 -2.21 7.44
C PHE A 150 5.48 -1.64 8.05
N PHE A 151 5.38 -0.32 8.23
CA PHE A 151 4.19 0.32 8.79
C PHE A 151 2.97 0.19 7.88
N ALA A 152 3.16 0.25 6.56
CA ALA A 152 2.05 0.05 5.62
C ALA A 152 1.47 -1.38 5.71
N LEU A 153 2.33 -2.39 5.85
CA LEU A 153 1.88 -3.77 6.06
C LEU A 153 1.30 -4.01 7.45
N ALA A 154 1.90 -3.39 8.48
CA ALA A 154 1.37 -3.44 9.84
C ALA A 154 -0.06 -2.88 9.88
N LEU A 155 -0.30 -1.74 9.21
CA LEU A 155 -1.63 -1.16 9.09
C LEU A 155 -2.58 -2.13 8.35
N ASP A 156 -2.21 -2.64 7.17
CA ASP A 156 -3.06 -3.60 6.41
C ASP A 156 -3.43 -4.83 7.25
N ALA A 157 -2.47 -5.40 7.99
CA ALA A 157 -2.72 -6.53 8.89
C ALA A 157 -3.71 -6.17 10.01
N LEU A 158 -3.54 -4.98 10.60
CA LEU A 158 -4.38 -4.50 11.70
C LEU A 158 -5.81 -4.12 11.28
N ARG A 159 -6.08 -3.95 9.98
CA ARG A 159 -7.44 -3.69 9.46
C ARG A 159 -8.37 -4.91 9.50
N SER A 160 -7.92 -6.04 10.03
CA SER A 160 -8.81 -7.17 10.28
C SER A 160 -9.92 -6.79 11.27
N PRO A 161 -11.11 -7.41 11.20
CA PRO A 161 -12.19 -7.14 12.17
C PRO A 161 -11.75 -7.34 13.63
N ALA A 162 -10.82 -8.26 13.89
CA ALA A 162 -10.32 -8.56 15.23
C ALA A 162 -9.44 -7.44 15.83
N THR A 163 -8.92 -6.54 15.01
CA THR A 163 -7.90 -5.54 15.41
C THR A 163 -8.20 -4.13 14.87
N GLN A 164 -9.39 -3.90 14.30
CA GLN A 164 -9.72 -2.68 13.56
C GLN A 164 -9.58 -1.41 14.43
N ASP A 165 -9.94 -1.46 15.71
CA ASP A 165 -9.79 -0.32 16.63
C ASP A 165 -8.33 0.10 16.81
N THR A 166 -7.42 -0.87 16.76
CA THR A 166 -5.97 -0.61 16.79
C THR A 166 -5.53 0.10 15.52
N ALA A 167 -5.99 -0.34 14.34
CA ALA A 167 -5.69 0.34 13.08
C ALA A 167 -6.20 1.79 13.09
N ALA A 168 -7.41 2.03 13.59
CA ALA A 168 -7.99 3.37 13.72
C ALA A 168 -7.18 4.26 14.68
N ALA A 169 -6.70 3.73 15.81
CA ALA A 169 -5.86 4.48 16.74
C ALA A 169 -4.49 4.85 16.15
N LEU A 170 -3.99 4.06 15.21
CA LEU A 170 -2.69 4.28 14.56
C LEU A 170 -2.75 5.22 13.35
N SER A 171 -3.89 5.31 12.65
CA SER A 171 -3.97 6.10 11.41
C SER A 171 -3.69 7.60 11.60
N GLY A 172 -3.90 8.13 12.81
CA GLY A 172 -3.58 9.52 13.16
C GLY A 172 -2.11 9.78 13.52
N LYS A 173 -1.28 8.74 13.70
CA LYS A 173 0.14 8.86 14.06
C LYS A 173 0.97 9.26 12.85
N ALA A 174 1.98 10.10 13.02
CA ALA A 174 2.84 10.60 11.95
C ALA A 174 3.45 9.45 11.12
N ALA A 175 3.88 8.37 11.78
CA ALA A 175 4.44 7.18 11.12
C ALA A 175 3.50 6.50 10.10
N PHE A 176 2.19 6.72 10.22
CA PHE A 176 1.17 6.18 9.30
C PHE A 176 0.55 7.29 8.43
N ALA A 177 0.14 8.41 9.04
CA ALA A 177 -0.51 9.53 8.39
C ALA A 177 0.37 10.24 7.36
N ARG A 178 1.69 10.22 7.52
CA ARG A 178 2.65 10.80 6.56
C ARG A 178 3.35 9.77 5.69
N ASN A 179 3.01 8.49 5.85
CA ASN A 179 3.62 7.41 5.08
C ASN A 179 2.92 7.25 3.72
N PRO A 180 3.63 7.46 2.59
CA PRO A 180 3.01 7.40 1.27
C PRO A 180 2.48 5.99 0.93
N LEU A 181 3.11 4.92 1.41
CA LEU A 181 2.65 3.56 1.14
C LEU A 181 1.32 3.26 1.86
N CYS A 182 1.12 3.78 3.08
CA CYS A 182 -0.16 3.69 3.76
C CYS A 182 -1.27 4.36 2.96
N TRP A 183 -1.03 5.56 2.44
CA TRP A 183 -1.99 6.31 1.61
C TRP A 183 -2.29 5.62 0.27
N LEU A 184 -1.31 4.98 -0.37
CA LEU A 184 -1.54 4.23 -1.62
C LEU A 184 -2.33 2.94 -1.39
N MET A 185 -2.14 2.30 -0.24
CA MET A 185 -2.82 1.06 0.10
C MET A 185 -4.23 1.33 0.61
N HIS A 186 -4.41 2.29 1.53
CA HIS A 186 -5.64 2.52 2.29
C HIS A 186 -5.95 4.01 2.51
N PRO A 187 -6.15 4.81 1.45
CA PRO A 187 -6.42 6.25 1.59
C PRO A 187 -7.67 6.53 2.45
N ALA A 188 -8.66 5.63 2.43
CA ALA A 188 -9.89 5.73 3.23
C ALA A 188 -9.64 5.80 4.74
N ASP A 189 -8.55 5.23 5.26
CA ASP A 189 -8.24 5.24 6.70
C ASP A 189 -7.70 6.61 7.16
N PHE A 190 -7.35 7.48 6.22
CA PHE A 190 -6.87 8.84 6.43
C PHE A 190 -7.92 9.89 6.07
N ALA A 191 -9.18 9.45 5.91
CA ALA A 191 -10.29 10.32 5.61
C ALA A 191 -10.65 11.18 6.84
N THR A 192 -10.42 12.48 6.75
CA THR A 192 -10.73 13.45 7.81
C THR A 192 -12.01 14.24 7.49
N PRO A 193 -12.60 14.94 8.46
CA PRO A 193 -13.66 15.92 8.19
C PRO A 193 -13.20 17.08 7.30
N ASP A 194 -11.95 17.48 7.46
CA ASP A 194 -11.28 18.50 6.65
C ASP A 194 -10.82 17.94 5.30
N ASP A 195 -10.24 18.80 4.47
CA ASP A 195 -9.67 18.37 3.18
C ASP A 195 -8.49 17.41 3.40
N PRO A 196 -8.52 16.21 2.80
CA PRO A 196 -7.43 15.24 2.92
C PRO A 196 -6.11 15.81 2.42
N ALA A 197 -5.07 15.71 3.23
CA ALA A 197 -3.73 16.20 2.93
C ALA A 197 -2.74 15.03 2.79
N PRO A 198 -2.69 14.35 1.63
CA PRO A 198 -1.76 13.25 1.41
C PRO A 198 -0.29 13.71 1.56
N PRO A 199 0.63 12.80 1.92
CA PRO A 199 2.06 13.12 1.96
C PRO A 199 2.63 13.37 0.56
N ALA A 200 3.85 13.89 0.51
CA ALA A 200 4.58 14.01 -0.74
C ALA A 200 4.90 12.63 -1.32
N PHE A 201 4.55 12.41 -2.59
CA PHE A 201 4.82 11.16 -3.31
C PHE A 201 6.09 11.22 -4.17
N ASP A 202 6.73 12.38 -4.32
CA ASP A 202 7.97 12.53 -5.10
C ASP A 202 9.07 11.53 -4.70
N PRO A 203 9.33 11.27 -3.39
CA PRO A 203 10.34 10.28 -2.99
C PRO A 203 10.03 8.85 -3.45
N CYS A 204 8.78 8.54 -3.81
CA CYS A 204 8.39 7.22 -4.27
C CYS A 204 8.80 6.92 -5.73
N SER A 205 9.22 7.94 -6.49
CA SER A 205 9.57 7.78 -7.90
C SER A 205 11.04 7.39 -8.13
N THR A 206 11.87 7.35 -7.07
CA THR A 206 13.30 7.07 -7.14
C THR A 206 13.78 6.05 -6.09
N GLY A 207 14.97 5.48 -6.32
CA GLY A 207 15.69 4.60 -5.39
C GLY A 207 14.87 3.41 -4.85
N THR A 208 15.08 3.07 -3.58
CA THR A 208 14.44 1.92 -2.91
C THR A 208 12.92 2.03 -2.87
N ARG A 209 12.36 3.24 -2.76
CA ARG A 209 10.89 3.42 -2.76
C ARG A 209 10.28 3.10 -4.12
N ALA A 210 10.93 3.50 -5.21
CA ALA A 210 10.52 3.07 -6.55
C ALA A 210 10.64 1.55 -6.73
N ALA A 211 11.73 0.94 -6.22
CA ALA A 211 11.90 -0.52 -6.25
C ALA A 211 10.76 -1.26 -5.51
N ILE A 212 10.34 -0.73 -4.36
CA ILE A 212 9.18 -1.22 -3.61
C ILE A 212 7.92 -1.08 -4.48
N LEU A 213 7.65 0.09 -5.05
CA LEU A 213 6.45 0.30 -5.88
C LEU A 213 6.40 -0.56 -7.14
N ASP A 214 7.55 -0.84 -7.79
CA ASP A 214 7.64 -1.81 -8.88
C ASP A 214 7.14 -3.20 -8.40
N CYS A 215 7.52 -3.63 -7.19
CA CYS A 215 7.05 -4.89 -6.63
C CYS A 215 5.55 -4.86 -6.31
N LEU A 216 5.02 -3.72 -5.90
CA LEU A 216 3.66 -3.60 -5.37
C LEU A 216 2.58 -3.40 -6.44
N GLN A 217 2.92 -3.21 -7.73
CA GLN A 217 1.95 -2.87 -8.77
C GLN A 217 0.72 -3.81 -8.80
N GLN A 218 0.93 -5.12 -8.74
CA GLN A 218 -0.19 -6.07 -8.75
C GLN A 218 -0.97 -6.05 -7.43
N TYR A 219 -0.28 -6.00 -6.31
CA TYR A 219 -0.90 -5.95 -4.99
C TYR A 219 -1.79 -4.70 -4.85
N LEU A 220 -1.28 -3.52 -5.24
CA LEU A 220 -2.03 -2.26 -5.24
C LEU A 220 -3.24 -2.33 -6.17
N ALA A 221 -3.09 -2.87 -7.39
CA ALA A 221 -4.22 -3.03 -8.32
C ALA A 221 -5.35 -3.86 -7.70
N GLN A 222 -5.02 -5.00 -7.09
CA GLN A 222 -5.99 -5.85 -6.39
C GLN A 222 -6.63 -5.12 -5.21
N ARG A 223 -5.84 -4.34 -4.46
CA ARG A 223 -6.34 -3.60 -3.31
C ARG A 223 -7.34 -2.52 -3.70
N TRP A 224 -7.03 -1.75 -4.75
CA TRP A 224 -7.93 -0.73 -5.30
C TRP A 224 -9.22 -1.35 -5.85
N VAL A 225 -9.15 -2.48 -6.58
CA VAL A 225 -10.35 -3.20 -7.02
C VAL A 225 -11.25 -3.60 -5.84
N ARG A 226 -10.68 -4.10 -4.75
CA ARG A 226 -11.45 -4.44 -3.54
C ARG A 226 -12.07 -3.19 -2.90
N GLY A 227 -11.30 -2.10 -2.80
CA GLY A 227 -11.78 -0.83 -2.25
C GLY A 227 -12.94 -0.25 -3.04
N GLU A 228 -12.82 -0.18 -4.36
CA GLU A 228 -13.87 0.31 -5.26
C GLU A 228 -15.15 -0.51 -5.18
N ARG A 229 -15.04 -1.84 -5.11
CA ARG A 229 -16.22 -2.73 -4.94
C ARG A 229 -16.87 -2.57 -3.56
N ALA A 230 -16.08 -2.32 -2.52
CA ALA A 230 -16.60 -2.15 -1.16
C ALA A 230 -17.38 -0.84 -0.98
N LYS A 231 -17.15 0.18 -1.83
CA LYS A 231 -17.89 1.46 -1.77
C LYS A 231 -19.40 1.27 -1.93
N GLY A 232 -19.82 0.36 -2.80
CA GLY A 232 -21.24 0.05 -3.00
C GLY A 232 -21.95 -0.49 -1.74
N GLN A 233 -21.21 -0.78 -0.67
CA GLN A 233 -21.75 -1.22 0.63
C GLN A 233 -21.72 -0.11 1.70
N ILE A 234 -21.27 1.11 1.36
CA ILE A 234 -21.23 2.23 2.30
C ILE A 234 -22.62 2.89 2.35
N GLY A 235 -23.32 2.70 3.46
CA GLY A 235 -24.63 3.32 3.73
C GLY A 235 -24.57 4.79 4.17
N ASP A 236 -23.45 5.20 4.77
CA ASP A 236 -23.30 6.52 5.36
C ASP A 236 -22.75 7.54 4.35
N TRP A 237 -23.53 8.61 4.12
CA TRP A 237 -23.20 9.68 3.16
C TRP A 237 -21.93 10.46 3.52
N LYS A 238 -21.69 10.68 4.82
CA LYS A 238 -20.51 11.42 5.29
C LYS A 238 -19.26 10.59 5.08
N ARG A 239 -19.29 9.32 5.49
CA ARG A 239 -18.22 8.34 5.29
C ARG A 239 -17.89 8.17 3.80
N MET A 240 -18.89 8.01 2.94
CA MET A 240 -18.68 7.92 1.49
C MET A 240 -17.96 9.16 0.95
N ARG A 241 -18.40 10.36 1.36
CA ARG A 241 -17.76 11.61 0.91
C ARG A 241 -16.32 11.70 1.38
N GLN A 242 -16.08 11.46 2.66
CA GLN A 242 -14.74 11.54 3.26
C GLN A 242 -13.78 10.54 2.60
N GLN A 243 -14.20 9.28 2.48
CA GLN A 243 -13.40 8.24 1.82
C GLN A 243 -13.10 8.62 0.35
N GLY A 244 -14.11 9.02 -0.41
CA GLY A 244 -13.95 9.38 -1.81
C GLY A 244 -13.03 10.60 -2.02
N ARG A 245 -13.11 11.61 -1.14
CA ARG A 245 -12.19 12.75 -1.15
C ARG A 245 -10.75 12.30 -0.86
N ALA A 246 -10.54 11.43 0.13
CA ALA A 246 -9.21 10.95 0.49
C ALA A 246 -8.56 10.13 -0.64
N GLU A 247 -9.32 9.24 -1.27
CA GLU A 247 -8.87 8.49 -2.45
C GLU A 247 -8.55 9.39 -3.63
N ALA A 248 -9.40 10.38 -3.92
CA ALA A 248 -9.16 11.33 -5.01
C ALA A 248 -7.90 12.16 -4.77
N ALA A 249 -7.70 12.65 -3.54
CA ALA A 249 -6.51 13.40 -3.15
C ALA A 249 -5.25 12.52 -3.27
N ALA A 250 -5.28 11.29 -2.75
CA ALA A 250 -4.17 10.35 -2.81
C ALA A 250 -3.75 10.05 -4.25
N LEU A 251 -4.70 9.66 -5.11
CA LEU A 251 -4.41 9.33 -6.50
C LEU A 251 -3.95 10.55 -7.31
N SER A 252 -4.57 11.71 -7.10
CA SER A 252 -4.18 12.94 -7.79
C SER A 252 -2.74 13.36 -7.43
N ALA A 253 -2.41 13.38 -6.14
CA ALA A 253 -1.07 13.71 -5.67
C ALA A 253 -0.03 12.70 -6.16
N TYR A 254 -0.36 11.41 -6.13
CA TYR A 254 0.51 10.33 -6.61
C TYR A 254 0.77 10.40 -8.12
N LEU A 255 -0.29 10.53 -8.93
CA LEU A 255 -0.17 10.63 -10.39
C LEU A 255 0.60 11.90 -10.78
N SER A 256 0.37 13.01 -10.08
CA SER A 256 1.13 14.25 -10.30
C SER A 256 2.62 14.06 -10.02
N ALA A 257 2.99 13.33 -8.96
CA ALA A 257 4.38 12.99 -8.69
C ALA A 257 4.95 12.07 -9.78
N ALA A 258 4.24 11.02 -10.17
CA ALA A 258 4.68 10.13 -11.25
C ALA A 258 4.88 10.87 -12.59
N GLU A 259 4.00 11.83 -12.93
CA GLU A 259 4.13 12.69 -14.12
C GLU A 259 5.38 13.59 -14.03
N ARG A 260 5.62 14.25 -12.88
CA ARG A 260 6.81 15.09 -12.66
C ARG A 260 8.12 14.33 -12.82
N HIS A 261 8.16 13.07 -12.42
CA HIS A 261 9.35 12.21 -12.50
C HIS A 261 9.44 11.41 -13.81
N ALA A 262 8.54 11.65 -14.78
CA ALA A 262 8.47 10.89 -16.03
C ALA A 262 8.41 9.37 -15.80
N ARG A 263 7.61 8.95 -14.81
CA ARG A 263 7.40 7.54 -14.41
C ARG A 263 5.94 7.08 -14.65
N PRO A 264 5.40 7.16 -15.89
CA PRO A 264 4.04 6.68 -16.17
C PRO A 264 3.87 5.18 -15.87
N ASP A 265 4.97 4.42 -15.87
CA ASP A 265 5.03 3.01 -15.52
C ASP A 265 4.60 2.71 -14.08
N LEU A 266 4.70 3.67 -13.17
CA LEU A 266 4.25 3.56 -11.78
C LEU A 266 2.73 3.66 -11.63
N ALA A 267 2.02 4.26 -12.59
CA ALA A 267 0.56 4.39 -12.59
C ALA A 267 -0.18 3.12 -13.08
N ARG A 268 0.56 2.06 -13.44
CA ARG A 268 -0.03 0.84 -14.01
C ARG A 268 -1.04 0.16 -13.11
N PHE A 269 -0.85 0.17 -11.79
CA PHE A 269 -1.83 -0.43 -10.90
C PHE A 269 -3.20 0.28 -10.97
N ILE A 270 -3.22 1.60 -11.23
CA ILE A 270 -4.44 2.40 -11.40
C ILE A 270 -5.11 2.02 -12.71
N LEU A 271 -4.35 1.93 -13.81
CA LEU A 271 -4.86 1.49 -15.11
C LEU A 271 -5.42 0.06 -15.04
N ARG A 272 -4.71 -0.87 -14.37
CA ARG A 272 -5.14 -2.26 -14.15
C ARG A 272 -6.40 -2.32 -13.29
N ALA A 273 -6.48 -1.54 -12.21
CA ALA A 273 -7.69 -1.46 -11.38
C ALA A 273 -8.88 -0.90 -12.17
N ALA A 274 -8.68 0.17 -12.94
CA ALA A 274 -9.69 0.74 -13.82
C ALA A 274 -10.15 -0.28 -14.88
N SER A 275 -9.24 -1.06 -15.47
CA SER A 275 -9.59 -2.11 -16.43
C SER A 275 -10.47 -3.19 -15.81
N VAL A 276 -10.18 -3.63 -14.57
CA VAL A 276 -11.01 -4.63 -13.88
C VAL A 276 -12.38 -4.07 -13.46
N ILE A 277 -12.43 -2.82 -13.00
CA ILE A 277 -13.69 -2.20 -12.58
C ILE A 277 -14.53 -1.84 -13.79
N LEU A 278 -13.99 -1.03 -14.72
CA LEU A 278 -14.71 -0.47 -15.86
C LEU A 278 -14.83 -1.41 -17.05
N GLY A 279 -13.91 -2.38 -17.20
CA GLY A 279 -13.87 -3.30 -18.35
C GLY A 279 -14.82 -4.49 -18.25
N GLY A 280 -15.57 -4.65 -17.14
CA GLY A 280 -16.60 -5.68 -17.02
C GLY A 280 -17.62 -5.59 -18.16
N GLY A 281 -18.14 -6.73 -18.64
CA GLY A 281 -19.01 -6.76 -19.83
C GLY A 281 -20.33 -5.98 -19.71
N GLY A 282 -20.75 -5.60 -18.50
CA GLY A 282 -21.96 -4.82 -18.26
C GLY A 282 -21.76 -3.30 -18.33
N GLU A 283 -22.85 -2.57 -18.53
CA GLU A 283 -22.87 -1.12 -18.38
C GLU A 283 -22.64 -0.74 -16.92
N ILE A 284 -21.67 0.14 -16.67
CA ILE A 284 -21.38 0.65 -15.33
C ILE A 284 -22.08 1.98 -15.15
N SER A 285 -23.02 2.01 -14.22
CA SER A 285 -23.72 3.20 -13.78
C SER A 285 -23.15 3.70 -12.44
N PRO A 286 -23.38 4.96 -12.06
CA PRO A 286 -22.98 5.49 -10.76
C PRO A 286 -23.48 4.67 -9.56
N ALA A 287 -24.59 3.96 -9.73
CA ALA A 287 -25.16 3.08 -8.71
C ALA A 287 -24.20 1.96 -8.27
N PHE A 288 -23.22 1.58 -9.09
CA PHE A 288 -22.15 0.65 -8.68
C PHE A 288 -21.44 1.14 -7.41
N TRP A 289 -21.17 2.44 -7.31
CA TRP A 289 -20.49 3.03 -6.16
C TRP A 289 -21.46 3.56 -5.11
N THR A 290 -22.59 4.13 -5.52
CA THR A 290 -23.48 4.87 -4.62
C THR A 290 -24.73 4.10 -4.21
N GLY A 291 -24.95 2.89 -4.76
CA GLY A 291 -26.16 2.10 -4.52
C GLY A 291 -26.35 1.67 -3.06
N GLY A 292 -25.26 1.64 -2.28
CA GLY A 292 -25.32 1.36 -0.84
C GLY A 292 -25.83 2.51 0.01
N LEU A 293 -25.87 3.75 -0.49
CA LEU A 293 -26.25 4.91 0.32
C LEU A 293 -27.71 4.81 0.79
N HIS A 294 -27.94 5.00 2.08
CA HIS A 294 -29.26 4.90 2.70
C HIS A 294 -29.81 6.27 3.14
N GLY A 295 -31.13 6.36 3.33
CA GLY A 295 -31.81 7.56 3.80
C GLY A 295 -31.93 8.68 2.75
N SER A 296 -32.42 9.85 3.16
CA SER A 296 -32.64 11.01 2.30
C SER A 296 -31.34 11.76 1.90
N GLY A 297 -30.21 11.36 2.50
CA GLY A 297 -28.92 12.03 2.35
C GLY A 297 -28.90 13.44 2.96
N PRO A 298 -27.81 14.19 2.71
CA PRO A 298 -27.73 15.61 3.08
C PRO A 298 -28.89 16.43 2.50
N PRO A 299 -29.37 17.46 3.23
CA PRO A 299 -30.53 18.26 2.80
C PRO A 299 -30.26 19.08 1.53
N ARG A 300 -29.01 19.51 1.33
CA ARG A 300 -28.62 20.31 0.16
C ARG A 300 -28.32 19.39 -1.03
N LEU A 301 -28.84 19.72 -2.21
CA LEU A 301 -28.53 18.99 -3.45
C LEU A 301 -27.03 19.01 -3.77
N ALA A 302 -26.37 20.16 -3.57
CA ALA A 302 -24.93 20.30 -3.81
C ALA A 302 -24.11 19.30 -2.99
N ASP A 303 -24.49 19.07 -1.73
CA ASP A 303 -23.86 18.11 -0.84
C ASP A 303 -24.04 16.66 -1.33
N ARG A 304 -25.24 16.32 -1.83
CA ARG A 304 -25.49 14.99 -2.42
C ARG A 304 -24.64 14.75 -3.67
N LEU A 305 -24.63 15.73 -4.58
CA LEU A 305 -23.81 15.68 -5.79
C LEU A 305 -22.33 15.58 -5.46
N GLU A 306 -21.86 16.30 -4.45
CA GLU A 306 -20.47 16.20 -4.01
C GLU A 306 -20.12 14.80 -3.48
N THR A 307 -20.99 14.19 -2.66
CA THR A 307 -20.76 12.83 -2.18
C THR A 307 -20.72 11.82 -3.34
N GLN A 308 -21.67 11.92 -4.28
CA GLN A 308 -21.70 11.06 -5.47
C GLN A 308 -20.44 11.26 -6.31
N ARG A 309 -20.04 12.52 -6.52
CA ARG A 309 -18.79 12.87 -7.18
C ARG A 309 -17.61 12.22 -6.47
N ALA A 310 -17.47 12.39 -5.16
CA ALA A 310 -16.36 11.84 -4.39
C ALA A 310 -16.26 10.30 -4.54
N ALA A 311 -17.39 9.60 -4.61
CA ALA A 311 -17.43 8.15 -4.79
C ALA A 311 -16.71 7.69 -6.08
N LEU A 312 -16.76 8.48 -7.16
CA LEU A 312 -16.12 8.20 -8.46
C LEU A 312 -14.65 8.69 -8.53
N ALA A 313 -13.90 8.55 -7.43
CA ALA A 313 -12.48 8.92 -7.38
C ALA A 313 -11.65 8.23 -8.47
N LEU A 314 -11.74 6.90 -8.63
CA LEU A 314 -10.98 6.16 -9.64
C LEU A 314 -11.39 6.52 -11.09
N PRO A 315 -12.68 6.54 -11.50
CA PRO A 315 -13.09 6.98 -12.83
C PRO A 315 -12.52 8.34 -13.25
N ARG A 316 -12.48 9.32 -12.34
CA ARG A 316 -11.86 10.63 -12.63
C ARG A 316 -10.39 10.52 -13.02
N GLN A 317 -9.64 9.64 -12.36
CA GLN A 317 -8.22 9.50 -12.67
C GLN A 317 -7.98 8.88 -14.05
N VAL A 318 -8.96 8.18 -14.62
CA VAL A 318 -8.86 7.70 -16.01
C VAL A 318 -8.74 8.87 -17.00
N GLU A 319 -9.31 10.03 -16.71
CA GLU A 319 -9.12 11.24 -17.54
C GLU A 319 -7.67 11.73 -17.52
N THR A 320 -7.02 11.67 -16.35
CA THR A 320 -5.59 11.95 -16.21
C THR A 320 -4.76 10.96 -17.05
N LEU A 321 -5.07 9.67 -16.96
CA LEU A 321 -4.38 8.64 -17.75
C LEU A 321 -4.62 8.81 -19.27
N GLN A 322 -5.84 9.21 -19.67
CA GLN A 322 -6.15 9.52 -21.07
C GLN A 322 -5.38 10.75 -21.56
N ARG A 323 -5.22 11.79 -20.73
CA ARG A 323 -4.36 12.93 -21.03
C ARG A 323 -2.92 12.49 -21.25
N TRP A 324 -2.39 11.59 -20.41
CA TRP A 324 -1.04 11.03 -20.61
C TRP A 324 -0.93 10.24 -21.91
N ASN A 325 -1.95 9.44 -22.27
CA ASN A 325 -1.96 8.75 -23.55
C ASN A 325 -1.91 9.73 -24.74
N ARG A 326 -2.72 10.80 -24.72
CA ARG A 326 -2.66 11.85 -25.76
C ARG A 326 -1.29 12.52 -25.85
N LYS A 327 -0.66 12.82 -24.70
CA LYS A 327 0.71 13.34 -24.66
C LYS A 327 1.69 12.35 -25.28
N ALA A 328 1.63 11.08 -24.89
CA ALA A 328 2.49 10.04 -25.43
C ALA A 328 2.32 9.89 -26.95
N GLN A 329 1.10 9.97 -27.48
CA GLN A 329 0.81 9.93 -28.92
C GLN A 329 1.46 11.08 -29.70
N ALA A 330 1.63 12.25 -29.07
CA ALA A 330 2.28 13.41 -29.68
C ALA A 330 3.82 13.34 -29.66
N VAL A 331 4.42 12.43 -28.88
CA VAL A 331 5.88 12.23 -28.83
C VAL A 331 6.38 11.62 -30.15
N GLY A 332 7.28 12.32 -30.81
CA GLY A 332 7.92 11.93 -32.06
C GLY A 332 8.94 10.81 -31.87
N TYR A 333 9.33 10.15 -32.96
CA TYR A 333 10.30 9.05 -32.94
C TYR A 333 11.70 9.46 -32.46
N PHE A 334 12.08 10.72 -32.69
CA PHE A 334 13.41 11.25 -32.35
C PHE A 334 13.47 11.95 -30.98
N ASP A 335 12.35 12.02 -30.25
CA ASP A 335 12.31 12.66 -28.95
C ASP A 335 12.89 11.74 -27.87
N GLU A 336 13.50 12.31 -26.83
CA GLU A 336 14.10 11.54 -25.74
C GLU A 336 13.05 10.67 -25.03
N GLU A 337 11.83 11.18 -24.88
CA GLU A 337 10.66 10.53 -24.26
C GLU A 337 10.08 9.37 -25.07
N TYR A 338 10.57 9.14 -26.29
CA TYR A 338 9.99 8.13 -27.18
C TYR A 338 9.88 6.74 -26.53
N PRO A 339 10.92 6.17 -25.87
CA PRO A 339 10.83 4.83 -25.30
C PRO A 339 9.79 4.71 -24.17
N ALA A 340 9.70 5.70 -23.28
CA ALA A 340 8.66 5.74 -22.27
C ALA A 340 7.26 5.93 -22.87
N SER A 341 7.13 6.76 -23.90
CA SER A 341 5.87 6.95 -24.60
C SER A 341 5.36 5.64 -25.23
N GLN A 342 6.25 4.86 -25.85
CA GLN A 342 5.92 3.57 -26.46
C GLN A 342 5.53 2.54 -25.42
N MET A 343 6.25 2.50 -24.30
CA MET A 343 5.89 1.63 -23.19
C MET A 343 4.50 1.97 -22.64
N TRP A 344 4.19 3.25 -22.42
CA TRP A 344 2.87 3.67 -21.94
C TRP A 344 1.75 3.36 -22.94
N LYS A 345 1.97 3.63 -24.24
CA LYS A 345 1.01 3.29 -25.32
C LYS A 345 0.65 1.81 -25.30
N ALA A 346 1.65 0.93 -25.16
CA ALA A 346 1.43 -0.50 -25.10
C ALA A 346 0.59 -0.92 -23.89
N GLU A 347 0.82 -0.32 -22.71
CA GLU A 347 0.03 -0.59 -21.50
C GLU A 347 -1.41 -0.06 -21.65
N TRP A 348 -1.58 1.12 -22.26
CA TRP A 348 -2.88 1.72 -22.56
C TRP A 348 -3.69 0.83 -23.50
N GLU A 349 -3.08 0.36 -24.60
CA GLU A 349 -3.70 -0.53 -25.57
C GLU A 349 -4.07 -1.88 -24.94
N ALA A 350 -3.15 -2.50 -24.20
CA ALA A 350 -3.40 -3.78 -23.52
C ALA A 350 -4.57 -3.70 -22.54
N ALA A 351 -4.80 -2.54 -21.92
CA ALA A 351 -5.93 -2.30 -21.02
C ALA A 351 -7.23 -1.92 -21.74
N ARG A 352 -7.23 -1.75 -23.08
CA ARG A 352 -8.31 -1.13 -23.87
C ARG A 352 -8.65 0.26 -23.36
N GLY A 353 -7.62 1.07 -23.08
CA GLY A 353 -7.73 2.32 -22.34
C GLY A 353 -8.73 3.33 -22.90
N ASP A 354 -8.89 3.42 -24.22
CA ASP A 354 -9.88 4.33 -24.84
C ASP A 354 -11.32 3.94 -24.49
N GLU A 355 -11.63 2.65 -24.45
CA GLU A 355 -12.94 2.16 -24.02
C GLU A 355 -13.17 2.42 -22.53
N LEU A 356 -12.13 2.22 -21.70
CA LEU A 356 -12.19 2.53 -20.28
C LEU A 356 -12.44 4.03 -20.05
N ALA A 357 -11.77 4.90 -20.79
CA ALA A 357 -11.95 6.35 -20.70
C ALA A 357 -13.35 6.77 -21.12
N ALA A 358 -13.89 6.18 -22.19
CA ALA A 358 -15.26 6.43 -22.62
C ALA A 358 -16.29 5.97 -21.56
N ARG A 359 -16.07 4.81 -20.93
CA ARG A 359 -16.92 4.31 -19.84
C ARG A 359 -16.83 5.16 -18.57
N ALA A 360 -15.63 5.56 -18.18
CA ALA A 360 -15.41 6.46 -17.05
C ALA A 360 -16.15 7.79 -17.26
N ARG A 361 -16.06 8.36 -18.47
CA ARG A 361 -16.76 9.60 -18.82
C ARG A 361 -18.27 9.45 -18.76
N ARG A 362 -18.84 8.39 -19.34
CA ARG A 362 -20.29 8.11 -19.23
C ARG A 362 -20.75 8.00 -17.78
N ALA A 363 -19.98 7.34 -16.92
CA ALA A 363 -20.30 7.25 -15.50
C ALA A 363 -20.25 8.61 -14.80
N LEU A 364 -19.31 9.48 -15.17
CA LEU A 364 -19.22 10.86 -14.65
C LEU A 364 -20.38 11.74 -15.16
N ASP A 365 -20.69 11.67 -16.45
CA ASP A 365 -21.76 12.44 -17.09
C ASP A 365 -23.15 12.06 -16.55
N ALA A 366 -23.36 10.78 -16.24
CA ALA A 366 -24.60 10.29 -15.65
C ALA A 366 -24.92 10.90 -14.27
N LEU A 367 -23.92 11.46 -13.56
CA LEU A 367 -24.13 12.20 -12.31
C LEU A 367 -24.44 13.68 -12.53
N GLU A 368 -24.19 14.23 -13.71
CA GLU A 368 -24.28 15.65 -14.01
C GLU A 368 -25.13 15.94 -15.26
N PRO A 369 -26.40 15.50 -15.32
CA PRO A 369 -27.24 15.70 -16.51
C PRO A 369 -27.49 17.19 -16.85
N LEU A 370 -27.18 18.11 -15.94
CA LEU A 370 -27.41 19.54 -16.10
C LEU A 370 -26.20 20.32 -16.66
N ARG A 371 -25.05 19.68 -16.93
CA ARG A 371 -23.89 20.35 -17.55
C ARG A 371 -23.90 20.35 -19.08
N THR A 372 -24.81 19.59 -19.69
CA THR A 372 -24.92 19.40 -21.15
C THR A 372 -25.91 20.35 -21.83
N GLY A 373 -26.19 21.51 -21.21
CA GLY A 373 -27.01 22.59 -21.77
C GLY A 373 -26.19 23.70 -22.39
#